data_AF-A0A7Y3A1T7-F1
#
_entry.id   AF-A0A7Y3A1T7-F1
#
_cell.length_a   1.000
_cell.length_b   1.000
_cell.length_c   1.000
_cell.angle_alpha   90.00
_cell.angle_beta   90.00
_cell.angle_gamma   90.00
#
_symmetry.space_group_name_H-M   'P 1'
#
loop_
_entity.id
_entity.type
_entity.pdbx_description
1 polymer ?
#
loop_
_entity_poly.entity_id
_entity_poly.type
_entity_poly.pdbx_seq_one_letter_code
_entity_poly.pdbx_strand_id
1 'polypeptide(L)' 'MRNLKLFIVALAVGFATSINAQTVDEIIDTYFENTGGKDAWEKVEGMRMSAKVNQGGMEIPIEIVQLKGGKQ' A
#
# COMPACT_ATOMS: atom_id res chain seq x y z
N MET A 1 35.76 14.57 24.94
CA MET A 1 34.32 14.96 24.86
C MET A 1 34.00 15.91 23.70
N ARG A 2 34.85 16.90 23.36
CA ARG A 2 34.60 17.83 22.23
C ARG A 2 34.44 17.13 20.87
N ASN A 3 35.32 16.18 20.57
CA ASN A 3 35.33 15.49 19.28
C ASN A 3 34.15 14.51 19.13
N LEU A 4 33.71 13.88 20.23
CA LEU A 4 32.52 13.02 20.24
C LEU A 4 31.23 13.83 19.99
N LYS A 5 31.13 15.03 20.61
CA LYS A 5 30.00 15.94 20.37
C LYS A 5 29.95 16.38 18.90
N LEU A 6 31.10 16.71 18.30
CA LEU A 6 31.18 17.04 16.87
C LEU A 6 30.77 15.86 15.98
N PHE A 7 31.15 14.64 16.34
CA PHE A 7 30.78 13.44 15.61
C PHE A 7 29.27 13.18 15.64
N ILE A 8 28.63 13.35 16.81
CA ILE A 8 27.18 13.19 16.97
C ILE A 8 26.42 14.26 16.17
N VAL A 9 26.90 15.50 16.16
CA VAL A 9 26.30 16.59 15.36
C VAL A 9 26.44 16.31 13.87
N ALA A 10 27.60 15.84 13.40
CA ALA A 10 27.79 15.46 12.01
C ALA A 10 26.85 14.32 11.59
N LEU A 11 26.66 13.33 12.47
CA LEU A 11 25.74 12.23 12.25
C LEU A 11 24.28 12.71 12.16
N ALA A 12 23.86 13.58 13.08
CA ALA A 12 22.51 14.13 13.11
C ALA A 12 22.18 14.98 11.86
N VAL A 13 23.13 15.76 11.37
CA VAL A 13 22.96 16.54 10.13
C VAL A 13 22.93 15.64 8.89
N GLY A 14 23.72 14.56 8.88
CA GLY A 14 23.75 13.58 7.78
C GLY A 14 22.45 12.78 7.62
N PHE A 15 21.71 12.54 8.72
CA PHE A 15 20.41 11.87 8.70
C PHE A 15 19.22 12.81 8.47
N ALA A 16 19.41 14.14 8.58
CA ALA A 16 18.32 15.10 8.41
C ALA A 16 17.86 15.26 6.95
N THR A 17 18.67 14.82 5.97
CA THR A 17 18.41 15.05 4.54
C THR A 17 17.76 13.88 3.81
N SER A 18 17.56 12.73 4.48
CA SER A 18 17.11 11.48 3.84
C SER A 18 15.65 11.11 4.10
N ILE A 19 14.85 11.98 4.71
CA ILE A 19 13.42 11.73 4.94
C ILE A 19 12.60 12.41 3.83
N ASN A 20 12.69 11.89 2.60
CA ASN A 20 11.70 12.20 1.56
C ASN A 20 10.64 11.10 1.59
N ALA A 21 9.47 11.41 2.14
CA ALA A 21 8.31 10.53 2.00
C ALA A 21 7.85 10.53 0.54
N GLN A 22 7.33 9.39 0.08
CA GLN A 22 6.72 9.30 -1.25
C GLN A 22 5.48 10.19 -1.32
N THR A 23 5.21 10.74 -2.50
CA THR A 23 3.97 11.47 -2.74
C THR A 23 2.79 10.51 -2.87
N VAL A 24 1.57 11.01 -2.71
CA VAL A 24 0.34 10.20 -2.91
C VAL A 24 0.28 9.65 -4.33
N ASP A 25 0.63 10.46 -5.33
CA ASP A 25 0.61 10.05 -6.73
C ASP A 25 1.63 8.94 -6.99
N GLU A 26 2.84 9.04 -6.45
CA GLU A 26 3.85 7.98 -6.54
C GLU A 26 3.37 6.66 -5.95
N ILE A 27 2.67 6.68 -4.82
CA ILE A 27 2.12 5.48 -4.19
C ILE A 27 1.05 4.84 -5.09
N ILE A 28 0.13 5.65 -5.63
CA ILE A 28 -0.95 5.18 -6.50
C ILE A 28 -0.39 4.61 -7.80
N ASP A 29 0.55 5.32 -8.42
CA ASP A 29 1.18 4.90 -9.67
C ASP A 29 1.96 3.60 -9.50
N THR A 30 2.74 3.49 -8.42
CA THR A 30 3.46 2.26 -8.07
C THR A 30 2.50 1.09 -7.85
N TYR A 31 1.35 1.33 -7.21
CA TYR A 31 0.33 0.29 -7.02
C TYR A 31 -0.21 -0.21 -8.36
N PHE A 32 -0.64 0.70 -9.25
CA PHE A 32 -1.14 0.32 -10.57
C PHE A 32 -0.07 -0.41 -11.39
N GLU A 33 1.15 0.10 -11.43
CA GLU A 33 2.27 -0.54 -12.15
C GLU A 33 2.51 -1.97 -11.66
N ASN A 34 2.60 -2.18 -10.35
CA ASN A 34 2.83 -3.49 -9.75
C ASN A 34 1.64 -4.46 -9.91
N THR A 35 0.44 -3.95 -10.18
CA THR A 35 -0.78 -4.76 -10.26
C THR A 35 -1.30 -4.93 -11.69
N GLY A 36 -0.49 -4.60 -12.71
CA GLY A 36 -0.79 -4.87 -14.12
C GLY A 36 -0.97 -3.63 -15.00
N GLY A 37 -0.75 -2.44 -14.46
CA GLY A 37 -0.81 -1.16 -15.16
C GLY A 37 -2.22 -0.56 -15.22
N LYS A 38 -2.29 0.77 -15.40
CA LYS A 38 -3.55 1.52 -15.46
C LYS A 38 -4.48 1.00 -16.56
N ASP A 39 -3.96 0.76 -17.76
CA ASP A 39 -4.74 0.26 -18.90
C ASP A 39 -5.42 -1.09 -18.64
N ALA A 40 -4.82 -1.97 -17.84
CA ALA A 40 -5.41 -3.26 -17.48
C ALA A 40 -6.52 -3.05 -16.44
N TRP A 41 -6.27 -2.21 -15.44
CA TRP A 41 -7.26 -1.85 -14.42
C TRP A 41 -8.49 -1.16 -15.00
N GLU A 42 -8.31 -0.29 -15.99
CA GLU A 42 -9.43 0.38 -16.68
C GLU A 42 -10.38 -0.60 -17.37
N LYS A 43 -9.88 -1.78 -17.77
CA LYS A 43 -10.66 -2.85 -18.41
C LYS A 43 -11.32 -3.81 -17.42
N VAL A 44 -11.09 -3.66 -16.12
CA VAL A 44 -11.73 -4.50 -15.10
C VAL A 44 -13.20 -4.13 -14.99
N GLU A 45 -14.08 -5.08 -15.32
CA GLU A 45 -15.54 -4.90 -15.25
C GLU A 45 -16.14 -5.24 -13.87
N GLY A 46 -15.38 -5.96 -13.04
CA GLY A 46 -15.77 -6.26 -11.67
C GLY A 46 -14.76 -7.14 -10.94
N MET A 47 -14.90 -7.22 -9.62
CA MET A 47 -14.07 -8.01 -8.73
C MET A 47 -14.94 -9.01 -7.96
N ARG A 48 -14.44 -10.24 -7.80
CA ARG A 48 -15.02 -11.25 -6.93
C ARG A 48 -14.01 -11.59 -5.85
N MET A 49 -14.42 -11.52 -4.60
CA MET A 49 -13.62 -11.88 -3.44
C MET A 49 -14.29 -13.03 -2.69
N SER A 50 -13.58 -14.15 -2.58
CA SER A 50 -14.00 -15.29 -1.76
C SER A 50 -13.27 -15.24 -0.43
N ALA A 51 -14.01 -15.13 0.67
CA ALA A 51 -13.49 -15.13 2.03
C ALA A 51 -14.09 -16.30 2.82
N LYS A 52 -13.41 -16.69 3.89
CA LYS A 52 -13.93 -17.63 4.89
C LYS A 52 -13.83 -16.97 6.26
N VAL A 53 -14.96 -16.82 6.93
CA VAL A 53 -15.00 -16.28 8.29
C VAL A 53 -15.11 -17.43 9.27
N ASN A 54 -14.21 -17.49 10.24
CA ASN A 54 -14.28 -18.46 11.33
C ASN A 54 -14.98 -17.81 12.53
N GLN A 55 -16.18 -18.29 12.86
CA GLN A 55 -16.91 -17.86 14.05
C GLN A 55 -17.08 -19.06 14.98
N GLY A 56 -16.29 -19.10 16.05
CA GLY A 56 -16.41 -20.15 17.08
C GLY A 56 -16.08 -21.56 16.60
N GLY A 57 -15.18 -21.72 15.63
CA GLY A 57 -14.78 -23.02 15.07
C GLY A 57 -15.57 -23.44 13.83
N MET A 58 -16.58 -22.67 13.41
CA MET A 58 -17.32 -22.88 12.17
C MET A 58 -16.79 -21.95 11.06
N GLU A 59 -16.37 -22.53 9.93
CA GLU A 59 -16.00 -21.76 8.72
C GLU A 59 -17.23 -21.43 7.87
N ILE A 60 -17.52 -20.14 7.70
CA ILE A 60 -18.59 -19.63 6.85
C ILE A 60 -17.96 -19.02 5.60
N PRO A 61 -18.19 -19.57 4.40
CA PRO A 61 -17.71 -18.97 3.16
C PRO A 61 -18.57 -17.74 2.81
N ILE A 62 -17.90 -16.67 2.38
CA ILE A 62 -18.53 -15.43 1.90
C ILE A 62 -17.99 -15.16 0.49
N GLU A 63 -18.88 -14.84 -0.46
CA GLU A 63 -18.50 -14.32 -1.77
C GLU A 63 -18.98 -12.87 -1.86
N ILE A 64 -18.07 -11.95 -2.18
CA ILE A 64 -18.34 -10.53 -2.38
C ILE A 64 -18.09 -10.23 -3.85
N VAL A 65 -19.11 -9.74 -4.56
CA VAL A 65 -19.00 -9.31 -5.95
C VAL A 65 -19.18 -7.80 -6.01
N GLN A 66 -18.26 -7.12 -6.69
CA GLN A 66 -18.32 -5.69 -6.93
C GLN A 66 -18.15 -5.43 -8.40
N LEU A 67 -19.21 -4.98 -9.08
CA LEU A 67 -19.14 -4.61 -10.50
C LEU A 67 -18.79 -3.13 -10.64
N LYS A 68 -18.11 -2.77 -11.73
CA LYS A 68 -17.69 -1.38 -12.05
C LYS A 68 -18.84 -0.38 -12.01
N GLY A 69 -20.05 -0.82 -12.36
CA GLY A 69 -21.28 -0.02 -12.31
C GLY A 69 -21.94 0.09 -10.92
N GLY A 70 -21.30 -0.36 -9.84
CA GLY A 70 -21.82 -0.26 -8.47
C GLY A 70 -22.94 -1.25 -8.13
N LYS A 71 -23.25 -2.19 -9.02
CA LYS A 71 -24.21 -3.27 -8.74
C LYS A 71 -23.54 -4.30 -7.81
N GLN A 72 -24.17 -4.56 -6.67
CA GLN A 72 -23.78 -5.53 -5.64
C GLN A 72 -24.69 -6.75 -5.72
#